data_AF-A0A968XJA9-F1
#
_entry.id   AF-A0A968XJA9-F1
#
_cell.length_a   1.000
_cell.length_b   1.000
_cell.length_c   1.000
_cell.angle_alpha   90.00
_cell.angle_beta   90.00
_cell.angle_gamma   90.00
#
_symmetry.space_group_name_H-M   'P 1'
#
loop_
_entity.id
_entity.type
_entity.pdbx_description
1 polymer ?
#
loop_
_entity_poly.entity_id
_entity_poly.type
_entity_poly.pdbx_seq_one_letter_code
_entity_poly.pdbx_strand_id
1 'polypeptide(L)'
;MKQKARQSLWLLAEETGGSAYQVRKIKDLSGVYEQIVNDLGKVYSVGYEPKNENRDGGWRNLSVKLKTRPDLIAKTRRGYYAK
;
A
#
# COMPACT_ATOMS: atom_id res chain seq x y z
N MET A 1 -7.56 -24.07 0.25
CA MET A 1 -7.74 -22.99 1.25
C MET A 1 -6.51 -22.08 1.43
N LYS A 2 -5.28 -22.61 1.57
CA LYS A 2 -4.06 -21.78 1.81
C LYS A 2 -3.77 -20.71 0.72
N GLN A 3 -4.05 -20.99 -0.56
CA GLN A 3 -3.83 -20.04 -1.66
C GLN A 3 -4.76 -18.82 -1.59
N LYS A 4 -6.06 -19.05 -1.34
CA LYS A 4 -7.07 -17.99 -1.24
C LYS A 4 -6.77 -17.01 -0.11
N ALA A 5 -6.49 -17.53 1.09
CA ALA A 5 -6.16 -16.70 2.26
C ALA A 5 -4.95 -15.79 1.97
N ARG A 6 -3.95 -16.32 1.28
CA ARG A 6 -2.76 -15.56 0.92
C ARG A 6 -3.02 -14.47 -0.12
N GLN A 7 -3.85 -14.75 -1.12
CA GLN A 7 -4.28 -13.74 -2.10
C GLN A 7 -5.07 -12.61 -1.41
N SER A 8 -5.93 -12.94 -0.45
CA SER A 8 -6.66 -11.94 0.33
C SER A 8 -5.74 -11.03 1.14
N LEU A 9 -4.70 -11.58 1.79
CA LEU A 9 -3.71 -10.79 2.51
C LEU A 9 -2.92 -9.86 1.59
N TRP A 10 -2.58 -10.33 0.38
CA TRP A 10 -1.91 -9.52 -0.62
C TRP A 10 -2.80 -8.36 -1.09
N LEU A 11 -4.06 -8.65 -1.39
CA LEU A 11 -5.02 -7.62 -1.79
C LEU A 11 -5.18 -6.55 -0.70
N LEU A 12 -5.30 -6.98 0.57
CA LEU A 12 -5.43 -6.06 1.70
C LEU A 12 -4.18 -5.18 1.89
N ALA A 13 -2.98 -5.75 1.73
CA ALA A 13 -1.74 -5.00 1.78
C ALA A 13 -1.69 -3.96 0.64
N GLU A 14 -2.09 -4.34 -0.58
CA GLU A 14 -2.13 -3.43 -1.72
C GLU A 14 -3.16 -2.29 -1.54
N GLU A 15 -4.35 -2.59 -1.01
CA GLU A 15 -5.39 -1.59 -0.79
C GLU A 15 -4.97 -0.53 0.24
N THR A 16 -4.20 -0.94 1.26
CA THR A 16 -3.67 -0.06 2.30
C THR A 16 -2.37 0.66 1.89
N GLY A 17 -1.76 0.29 0.77
CA GLY A 17 -0.45 0.79 0.33
C GLY A 17 0.74 0.13 1.02
N GLY A 18 0.50 -0.93 1.80
CA GLY A 18 1.52 -1.77 2.42
C GLY A 18 2.12 -2.79 1.45
N SER A 19 2.96 -3.68 1.98
CA SER A 19 3.60 -4.76 1.22
C SER A 19 3.41 -6.10 1.94
N ALA A 20 3.09 -7.15 1.18
CA ALA A 20 3.00 -8.52 1.68
C ALA A 20 4.16 -9.35 1.14
N TYR A 21 4.90 -10.02 2.03
CA TYR A 21 6.09 -10.78 1.67
C TYR A 21 5.80 -12.28 1.66
N GLN A 22 6.31 -12.99 0.65
CA GLN A 22 6.31 -14.45 0.65
C GLN A 22 7.61 -14.97 1.25
N VAL A 23 7.52 -15.68 2.37
CA VAL A 23 8.64 -16.41 2.96
C VAL A 23 8.40 -17.90 2.73
N ARG A 24 9.32 -18.59 2.03
CA ARG A 24 9.22 -20.05 1.80
C ARG A 24 10.14 -20.83 2.74
N LYS A 25 11.27 -20.23 3.12
CA LYS A 25 12.30 -20.81 3.99
C LYS A 25 12.79 -19.74 4.95
N ILE A 26 13.29 -20.16 6.12
CA ILE A 26 13.82 -19.25 7.17
C ILE A 26 14.88 -18.30 6.60
N LYS A 27 15.74 -18.78 5.69
CA LYS A 27 16.77 -17.96 5.04
C LYS A 27 16.21 -16.75 4.27
N ASP A 28 14.97 -16.83 3.77
CA ASP A 28 14.33 -15.73 3.04
C ASP A 28 13.99 -14.55 3.97
N LEU A 29 13.92 -14.77 5.29
CA LEU A 29 13.62 -13.73 6.27
C LEU A 29 14.68 -12.63 6.28
N SER A 30 15.95 -12.97 6.11
CA SER A 30 17.04 -11.99 6.10
C SER A 30 16.81 -10.88 5.08
N GLY A 31 16.53 -11.23 3.82
CA GLY A 31 16.24 -10.26 2.76
C GLY A 31 14.92 -9.51 2.96
N VAL A 32 13.90 -10.13 3.58
CA VAL A 32 12.66 -9.44 3.93
C VAL A 32 12.92 -8.38 5.01
N TYR A 33 13.74 -8.70 6.02
CA TYR A 33 14.10 -7.73 7.06
C TYR A 33 14.88 -6.55 6.49
N GLU A 34 15.82 -6.78 5.57
CA GLU A 34 16.54 -5.69 4.90
C GLU A 34 15.59 -4.75 4.13
N GLN A 35 14.59 -5.30 3.45
CA GLN A 35 13.57 -4.49 2.77
C GLN A 35 12.75 -3.67 3.76
N ILE A 36 12.30 -4.28 4.86
CA ILE A 36 11.56 -3.58 5.91
C ILE A 36 12.40 -2.44 6.51
N VAL A 37 13.67 -2.71 6.84
CA VAL A 37 14.59 -1.70 7.39
C VAL A 37 14.85 -0.58 6.39
N ASN A 38 14.95 -0.89 5.10
CA ASN A 38 15.08 0.13 4.06
C ASN A 38 13.83 0.99 3.90
N ASP A 39 12.64 0.45 4.16
CA ASP A 39 11.38 1.20 4.12
C ASP A 39 11.15 2.00 5.42
N LEU A 40 11.72 1.56 6.54
CA LEU A 40 11.73 2.32 7.80
C LEU A 40 12.38 3.69 7.58
N GLY A 41 11.72 4.75 8.06
CA GLY A 41 12.16 6.13 7.89
C GLY A 41 11.78 6.78 6.55
N LYS A 42 11.24 6.03 5.58
CA LYS A 42 10.70 6.56 4.31
C LYS A 42 9.18 6.69 4.33
N VAL A 43 8.62 6.98 5.50
CA VAL A 43 7.17 7.11 5.71
C VAL A 43 6.81 8.58 5.78
N TYR A 44 5.88 8.99 4.92
CA TYR A 44 5.39 10.36 4.85
C TYR A 44 3.88 10.38 5.07
N SER A 45 3.40 11.37 5.82
CA SER A 45 1.96 11.61 6.00
C SER A 45 1.48 12.70 5.03
N VAL A 46 0.45 12.40 4.25
CA VAL A 46 -0.15 13.34 3.30
C VAL A 46 -1.65 13.42 3.56
N GLY A 47 -2.15 14.62 3.81
CA GLY A 47 -3.58 14.90 3.93
C GLY A 47 -4.20 15.22 2.57
N TYR A 48 -5.37 14.66 2.31
CA TYR A 48 -6.18 15.00 1.14
C TYR A 48 -7.65 15.11 1.54
N GLU A 49 -8.27 16.23 1.15
CA GLU A 49 -9.69 16.47 1.33
C GLU A 49 -10.39 16.48 -0.04
N PRO A 50 -11.39 15.61 -0.27
CA PRO A 50 -12.10 15.59 -1.54
C PRO A 50 -13.01 16.81 -1.69
N LYS A 51 -13.02 17.41 -2.88
CA LYS A 51 -14.00 18.46 -3.23
C LYS A 51 -15.44 17.96 -3.33
N ASN A 52 -15.63 16.65 -3.60
CA ASN A 52 -16.95 16.04 -3.61
C ASN A 52 -17.27 15.53 -2.20
N GLU A 53 -18.20 16.20 -1.52
CA GLU A 53 -18.61 15.85 -0.15
C GLU A 53 -19.69 14.77 -0.09
N ASN A 54 -20.23 14.33 -1.24
CA ASN A 54 -21.29 13.31 -1.26
C ASN A 54 -20.80 11.98 -0.68
N ARG A 55 -21.47 11.49 0.36
CA ARG A 55 -21.19 10.21 1.02
C ARG A 55 -22.09 9.11 0.45
N ASP A 56 -21.87 8.78 -0.81
CA ASP A 56 -22.66 7.83 -1.59
C ASP A 56 -22.23 6.36 -1.35
N GLY A 57 -21.25 6.11 -0.49
CA GLY A 57 -20.65 4.79 -0.28
C GLY A 57 -19.79 4.31 -1.44
N GLY A 58 -19.62 5.10 -2.50
CA GLY A 58 -18.88 4.74 -3.69
C GLY A 58 -17.37 4.64 -3.45
N TRP A 59 -16.70 3.80 -4.23
CA TRP A 59 -15.23 3.73 -4.25
C TRP A 59 -14.64 4.95 -4.97
N ARG A 60 -13.70 5.63 -4.30
CA ARG A 60 -12.95 6.76 -4.83
C ARG A 60 -11.50 6.38 -5.00
N ASN A 61 -11.06 6.29 -6.25
CA ASN A 61 -9.67 6.00 -6.59
C ASN A 61 -8.75 7.16 -6.18
N LEU A 62 -7.59 6.84 -5.60
CA LEU A 62 -6.59 7.80 -5.16
C LEU A 62 -5.25 7.46 -5.82
N SER A 63 -4.61 8.45 -6.42
CA SER A 63 -3.28 8.31 -7.00
C SER A 63 -2.40 9.47 -6.57
N VAL A 64 -1.24 9.17 -5.99
CA VAL A 64 -0.22 10.15 -5.64
C VAL A 64 0.89 10.07 -6.67
N LYS A 65 1.23 11.20 -7.28
CA LYS A 65 2.30 11.32 -8.27
C LYS A 65 3.38 12.28 -7.78
N LEU A 66 4.63 11.86 -7.87
CA LEU A 66 5.79 12.70 -7.56
C LEU A 66 6.16 13.52 -8.79
N LYS A 67 5.94 14.83 -8.75
CA LYS A 67 6.16 15.72 -9.92
C LYS A 67 7.63 15.92 -10.26
N THR A 68 8.51 15.96 -9.25
CA THR A 68 9.93 16.31 -9.41
C THR A 68 10.88 15.11 -9.35
N ARG A 69 10.37 13.93 -9.00
CA ARG A 69 11.14 12.69 -8.80
C ARG A 69 10.50 11.52 -9.57
N PRO A 70 10.62 11.49 -10.90
CA PRO A 70 10.06 10.41 -11.72
C PRO A 70 10.78 9.08 -11.52
N ASP A 71 11.97 9.10 -10.92
CA ASP A 71 12.77 7.93 -10.53
C ASP A 71 12.20 7.18 -9.32
N LEU A 72 11.22 7.76 -8.62
CA LEU A 72 10.66 7.20 -7.39
C LEU A 72 9.19 6.79 -7.59
N ILE A 73 8.80 5.71 -6.92
CA ILE A 73 7.43 5.22 -6.88
C ILE A 73 6.88 5.44 -5.47
N ALA A 74 5.80 6.21 -5.36
CA ALA A 74 5.07 6.37 -4.11
C ALA A 74 4.14 5.17 -3.89
N LYS A 75 4.36 4.40 -2.81
CA LYS A 75 3.40 3.39 -2.35
C LYS A 75 2.33 4.09 -1.51
N THR A 76 1.09 4.08 -1.98
CA THR A 76 -0.05 4.70 -1.29
C THR A 76 -1.26 3.79 -1.32
N ARG A 77 -2.21 4.00 -0.41
CA ARG A 77 -3.54 3.40 -0.53
C ARG A 77 -4.14 3.71 -1.90
N ARG A 78 -4.84 2.72 -2.48
CA ARG A 78 -5.43 2.84 -3.83
C ARG A 78 -6.69 3.69 -3.87
N GLY A 79 -7.32 3.92 -2.73
CA GLY A 79 -8.58 4.66 -2.69
C GLY A 79 -9.25 4.58 -1.34
N TYR A 80 -10.54 4.89 -1.33
CA TYR A 80 -11.41 4.78 -0.16
C TYR A 80 -12.87 4.74 -0.57
N TYR A 81 -13.69 4.25 0.35
CA TYR A 81 -15.14 4.37 0.25
C TYR A 81 -15.60 5.72 0.82
N ALA A 82 -16.51 6.39 0.11
CA ALA A 82 -17.17 7.61 0.55
C ALA A 82 -18.21 7.31 1.64
N LYS A 83 -17.74 6.99 2.84
CA LYS A 83 -18.57 6.78 4.03
C LYS A 83 -19.08 8.07 4.63
#